data_AF-T2PMF0-F1
#
_entry.id   AF-T2PMF0-F1
#
_cell.length_a   1.000
_cell.length_b   1.000
_cell.length_c   1.000
_cell.angle_alpha   90.00
_cell.angle_beta   90.00
_cell.angle_gamma   90.00
#
_symmetry.space_group_name_H-M   'P 1'
#
loop_
_entity.id
_entity.type
_entity.pdbx_description
1 polymer ?
#
loop_
_entity_poly.entity_id
_entity_poly.type
_entity_poly.pdbx_seq_one_letter_code
_entity_poly.pdbx_strand_id
1 'polypeptide(L)'
;MKCSQDKNISKKQERLKKLTFRLSYLYKILNSIHKIEVDESYIITALGLRTISKYDINGIHALQQLISSGLMPRPFKKHGIRYWNTENLINHLEGIL
;
A
#
# COMPACT_ATOMS: atom_id res chain seq x y z
N MET A 1 -27.06 -26.00 1.93
CA MET A 1 -26.64 -24.61 2.15
C MET A 1 -25.13 -24.47 1.91
N LYS A 2 -24.67 -24.07 0.71
CA LYS A 2 -23.25 -23.78 0.38
C LYS A 2 -22.99 -22.32 -0.05
N CYS A 3 -24.06 -21.52 -0.14
CA CYS A 3 -24.07 -20.23 -0.83
C CYS A 3 -23.37 -19.08 -0.07
N SER A 4 -23.05 -19.25 1.22
CA SER A 4 -22.40 -18.22 2.05
C SER A 4 -20.87 -18.25 2.00
N GLN A 5 -20.27 -19.43 1.85
CA GLN A 5 -18.80 -19.59 1.76
C GLN A 5 -18.28 -19.11 0.40
N ASP A 6 -18.97 -19.46 -0.70
CA ASP A 6 -18.57 -19.06 -2.07
C ASP A 6 -18.64 -17.54 -2.27
N LYS A 7 -19.65 -16.88 -1.69
CA LYS A 7 -19.76 -15.40 -1.71
C LYS A 7 -18.64 -14.71 -0.96
N ASN A 8 -18.14 -15.30 0.13
CA ASN A 8 -17.02 -14.75 0.89
C ASN A 8 -15.67 -14.94 0.17
N ILE A 9 -15.48 -16.07 -0.51
CA ILE A 9 -14.30 -16.34 -1.34
C ILE A 9 -14.22 -15.34 -2.50
N SER A 10 -15.35 -15.11 -3.19
CA SER A 10 -15.44 -14.14 -4.28
C SER A 10 -15.08 -12.72 -3.85
N LYS A 11 -15.62 -12.25 -2.71
CA LYS A 11 -15.26 -10.93 -2.14
C LYS A 11 -13.79 -10.82 -1.75
N LYS A 12 -13.19 -11.88 -1.20
CA LYS A 12 -11.77 -11.91 -0.83
C LYS A 12 -10.88 -11.81 -2.07
N GLN A 13 -11.21 -12.54 -3.13
CA GLN A 13 -10.50 -12.48 -4.41
C GLN A 13 -10.61 -11.10 -5.06
N GLU A 14 -11.79 -10.48 -5.03
CA GLU A 14 -11.99 -9.13 -5.56
C GLU A 14 -11.15 -8.09 -4.79
N ARG A 15 -11.12 -8.17 -3.46
CA ARG A 15 -10.28 -7.31 -2.62
C ARG A 15 -8.79 -7.47 -2.94
N LEU A 16 -8.33 -8.70 -3.12
CA LEU A 16 -6.94 -8.98 -3.49
C LEU A 16 -6.61 -8.38 -4.85
N LYS A 17 -7.46 -8.57 -5.88
CA LYS A 17 -7.28 -7.96 -7.20
C LYS A 17 -7.17 -6.44 -7.12
N LYS A 18 -8.05 -5.77 -6.35
CA LYS A 18 -7.98 -4.32 -6.14
C LYS A 18 -6.69 -3.88 -5.46
N LEU A 19 -6.21 -4.65 -4.48
CA LEU A 19 -4.95 -4.36 -3.79
C LEU A 19 -3.74 -4.54 -4.73
N THR A 20 -3.66 -5.65 -5.45
CA THR A 20 -2.59 -5.88 -6.44
C THR A 20 -2.57 -4.76 -7.47
N PHE A 21 -3.72 -4.36 -8.00
CA PHE A 21 -3.81 -3.23 -8.94
C PHE A 21 -3.26 -1.93 -8.35
N ARG A 22 -3.58 -1.61 -7.08
CA ARG A 22 -3.07 -0.43 -6.39
C ARG A 22 -1.55 -0.49 -6.16
N LEU A 23 -1.01 -1.67 -5.83
CA LEU A 23 0.43 -1.87 -5.69
C LEU A 23 1.15 -1.71 -7.04
N SER A 24 0.60 -2.28 -8.13
CA SER A 24 1.13 -2.07 -9.48
C SER A 24 1.08 -0.62 -9.91
N TYR A 25 0.02 0.11 -9.55
CA TYR A 25 -0.09 1.53 -9.82
C TYR A 25 0.94 2.35 -9.04
N LEU A 26 1.15 2.04 -7.75
CA LEU A 26 2.21 2.65 -6.96
C LEU A 26 3.59 2.39 -7.58
N TYR A 27 3.90 1.15 -7.97
CA TYR A 27 5.15 0.80 -8.65
C TYR A 27 5.38 1.66 -9.90
N LYS A 28 4.37 1.81 -10.75
CA LYS A 28 4.46 2.67 -11.95
C LYS A 28 4.73 4.12 -11.60
N ILE A 29 4.03 4.67 -10.60
CA ILE A 29 4.23 6.05 -10.18
C ILE A 29 5.65 6.25 -9.63
N LEU A 30 6.12 5.36 -8.75
CA LEU A 30 7.45 5.47 -8.16
C LEU A 30 8.56 5.46 -9.23
N ASN A 31 8.41 4.65 -10.27
CA ASN A 31 9.32 4.65 -11.41
C ASN A 31 9.26 5.93 -12.26
N SER A 32 8.16 6.69 -12.18
CA SER A 32 7.98 7.94 -12.94
C SER A 32 8.43 9.20 -12.19
N ILE A 33 8.77 9.11 -10.90
CA ILE A 33 9.16 10.26 -10.08
C ILE A 33 10.68 10.30 -9.86
N HIS A 34 11.24 11.51 -9.84
CA HIS A 34 12.65 11.74 -9.49
C HIS A 34 12.89 11.99 -8.00
N LYS A 35 12.02 11.47 -7.13
CA LYS A 35 12.15 11.67 -5.68
C LYS A 35 12.99 10.56 -5.07
N ILE A 36 13.96 10.92 -4.23
CA ILE A 36 14.79 9.97 -3.47
C ILE A 36 13.97 9.29 -2.36
N GLU A 37 13.04 10.04 -1.76
CA GLU A 37 12.19 9.56 -0.66
C GLU A 37 10.73 9.95 -0.88
N VAL A 38 9.84 9.08 -0.40
CA VAL A 38 8.39 9.31 -0.34
C VAL A 38 7.89 9.11 1.08
N ASP A 39 6.99 9.99 1.53
CA ASP A 39 6.43 9.93 2.88
C ASP A 39 5.18 9.03 2.97
N GLU A 40 4.79 8.73 4.20
CA GLU A 40 3.57 7.97 4.50
C GLU A 40 2.32 8.54 3.83
N SER A 41 2.15 9.87 3.83
CA SER A 41 0.96 10.50 3.25
C SER A 41 0.89 10.25 1.74
N TYR A 42 2.03 10.26 1.08
CA TYR A 42 2.16 9.93 -0.33
C TYR A 42 1.75 8.49 -0.59
N ILE A 43 2.29 7.53 0.16
CA ILE A 43 1.96 6.10 0.00
C ILE A 43 0.47 5.83 0.25
N ILE A 44 -0.08 6.35 1.34
CA ILE A 44 -1.52 6.22 1.66
C ILE A 44 -2.37 6.77 0.52
N THR A 45 -1.99 7.92 -0.04
CA THR A 45 -2.72 8.56 -1.14
C THR A 45 -2.62 7.75 -2.43
N ALA A 46 -1.41 7.34 -2.82
CA ALA A 46 -1.15 6.59 -4.05
C ALA A 46 -1.86 5.22 -4.05
N LEU A 47 -1.92 4.55 -2.90
CA LEU A 47 -2.63 3.29 -2.72
C LEU A 47 -4.16 3.47 -2.59
N GLY A 48 -4.66 4.71 -2.55
CA GLY A 48 -6.07 4.98 -2.29
C GLY A 48 -6.56 4.37 -0.98
N LEU A 49 -5.70 4.36 0.04
CA LEU A 49 -6.07 3.92 1.40
C LEU A 49 -6.85 4.99 2.16
N ARG A 50 -6.99 6.18 1.56
CA ARG A 50 -7.58 7.35 2.21
C ARG A 50 -9.10 7.38 2.18
N THR A 51 -9.68 7.84 3.28
CA THR A 51 -10.80 8.80 3.31
C THR A 51 -10.19 10.20 3.47
N ILE A 52 -10.72 11.23 2.80
CA ILE A 52 -10.09 12.56 2.60
C ILE A 52 -9.83 13.31 3.94
N SER A 53 -8.81 12.92 4.70
CA SER A 53 -8.42 13.54 5.97
C SER A 53 -6.91 13.43 6.21
N LYS A 54 -6.34 14.45 6.84
CA LYS A 54 -4.94 14.50 7.29
C LYS A 54 -4.65 13.62 8.50
N TYR A 55 -5.70 13.19 9.22
CA TYR A 55 -5.62 12.27 10.37
C TYR A 55 -6.28 10.93 10.05
N ASP A 56 -6.10 10.44 8.83
CA ASP A 56 -6.77 9.21 8.42
C ASP A 56 -6.14 7.99 9.11
N ILE A 57 -6.61 7.74 10.32
CA ILE A 57 -6.28 6.60 11.16
C ILE A 57 -6.52 5.29 10.40
N ASN A 58 -7.55 5.22 9.55
CA ASN A 58 -7.83 4.02 8.75
C ASN A 58 -6.77 3.81 7.68
N GLY A 59 -6.35 4.86 6.98
CA GLY A 59 -5.26 4.82 6.01
C GLY A 59 -3.94 4.39 6.65
N ILE A 60 -3.63 4.94 7.84
CA ILE A 60 -2.43 4.60 8.61
C ILE A 60 -2.48 3.13 9.07
N HIS A 61 -3.62 2.66 9.59
CA HIS A 61 -3.79 1.26 10.00
C HIS A 61 -3.73 0.31 8.82
N ALA A 62 -4.34 0.65 7.68
CA ALA A 62 -4.28 -0.14 6.47
C ALA A 62 -2.83 -0.26 5.97
N LEU A 63 -2.08 0.85 5.94
CA LEU A 63 -0.66 0.81 5.60
C LEU A 63 0.14 -0.02 6.61
N GLN A 64 -0.16 0.10 7.90
CA GLN A 64 0.46 -0.75 8.93
C GLN A 64 0.19 -2.23 8.69
N GLN A 65 -1.01 -2.61 8.26
CA GLN A 65 -1.33 -3.99 7.91
C GLN A 65 -0.53 -4.47 6.69
N LEU A 66 -0.35 -3.62 5.67
CA LEU A 66 0.48 -3.95 4.49
C LEU A 66 1.94 -4.16 4.86
N ILE A 67 2.48 -3.35 5.79
CA ILE A 67 3.84 -3.53 6.31
C ILE A 67 3.92 -4.85 7.10
N SER A 68 2.94 -5.10 7.98
CA SER A 68 2.90 -6.32 8.79
C SER A 68 2.72 -7.59 7.94
N SER A 69 2.07 -7.50 6.78
CA SER A 69 1.91 -8.62 5.85
C SER A 69 3.07 -8.80 4.87
N GLY A 70 4.09 -7.94 4.92
CA GLY A 70 5.25 -7.99 4.02
C GLY A 70 4.98 -7.46 2.60
N LEU A 71 3.78 -6.93 2.33
CA LEU A 71 3.45 -6.31 1.04
C LEU A 71 4.07 -4.91 0.89
N MET A 72 4.53 -4.32 2.00
CA MET A 72 5.32 -3.10 2.02
C MET A 72 6.57 -3.29 2.87
N PRO A 73 7.72 -2.73 2.47
CA PRO A 73 8.92 -2.78 3.27
C PRO A 73 8.77 -1.89 4.52
N ARG A 74 9.61 -2.13 5.53
CA ARG A 74 9.59 -1.30 6.75
C ARG A 74 10.08 0.12 6.44
N PRO A 75 9.38 1.16 6.90
CA PRO A 75 9.81 2.55 6.70
C PRO A 75 10.95 2.96 7.63
N PHE A 76 11.64 4.02 7.24
CA PHE A 76 12.46 4.84 8.10
C PHE A 76 11.61 5.89 8.82
N LYS A 77 12.05 6.37 9.99
CA LYS A 77 11.34 7.41 10.75
C LYS A 77 12.22 8.66 10.86
N LYS A 78 11.70 9.81 10.39
CA LYS A 78 12.35 11.13 10.52
C LYS A 78 11.33 12.12 11.07
N HIS A 79 11.68 12.84 12.14
CA HIS A 79 10.81 13.86 12.77
C HIS A 79 9.36 13.39 13.04
N GLY A 80 9.18 12.12 13.43
CA GLY A 80 7.85 11.56 13.70
C GLY A 80 7.10 11.03 12.47
N ILE A 81 7.58 11.31 11.25
CA ILE A 81 6.96 10.88 9.99
C ILE A 81 7.70 9.64 9.44
N ARG A 82 6.95 8.73 8.83
CA ARG A 82 7.48 7.52 8.18
C ARG A 82 7.79 7.79 6.71
N TYR A 83 8.92 7.31 6.24
CA TYR A 83 9.42 7.50 4.87
C TYR A 83 9.96 6.21 4.28
N TRP A 84 9.92 6.13 2.96
CA TRP A 84 10.54 5.09 2.17
C TRP A 84 11.54 5.70 1.21
N ASN A 85 12.71 5.09 1.12
CA ASN A 85 13.57 5.32 -0.03
C ASN A 85 12.87 4.74 -1.27
N THR A 86 12.80 5.54 -2.32
CA THR A 86 12.03 5.20 -3.53
C THR A 86 12.59 3.97 -4.23
N GLU A 87 13.91 3.86 -4.37
CA GLU A 87 14.58 2.73 -5.04
C GLU A 87 14.34 1.42 -4.29
N ASN A 88 14.54 1.41 -2.97
CA ASN A 88 14.27 0.23 -2.15
C ASN A 88 12.79 -0.18 -2.20
N LEU A 89 11.89 0.80 -2.26
CA LEU A 89 10.45 0.53 -2.37
C LEU A 89 10.10 -0.05 -3.75
N ILE A 90 10.69 0.48 -4.83
CA ILE A 90 10.53 -0.05 -6.19
C ILE A 90 11.01 -1.51 -6.25
N ASN A 91 12.22 -1.80 -5.76
CA ASN A 91 12.80 -3.14 -5.77
C ASN A 91 11.94 -4.13 -4.96
N HIS A 92 11.40 -3.70 -3.81
CA HIS A 92 10.48 -4.53 -3.03
C HIS A 92 9.19 -4.83 -3.79
N LEU A 93 8.60 -3.81 -4.44
CA LEU A 93 7.36 -3.96 -5.20
C LEU A 93 7.55 -4.84 -6.44
N GLU A 94 8.70 -4.72 -7.11
CA GLU A 94 9.07 -5.60 -8.23
C GLU A 94 9.14 -7.08 -7.80
N GLY A 95 9.65 -7.36 -6.59
CA GLY A 95 9.74 -8.74 -6.07
C GLY A 95 8.41 -9.38 -5.68
N ILE A 96 7.32 -8.62 -5.57
CA ILE A 96 5.99 -9.13 -5.14
C ILE A 96 4.90 -9.01 -6.20
N LEU A 97 5.13 -8.27 -7.29
CA LEU A 97 4.20 -8.06 -8.39
C LEU A 97 4.46 -9.05 -9.53
#